data_AF-A0A0E0UXM0-F1
#
_entry.id   AF-A0A0E0UXM0-F1
#
_cell.length_a   1.000
_cell.length_b   1.000
_cell.length_c   1.000
_cell.angle_alpha   90.00
_cell.angle_beta   90.00
_cell.angle_gamma   90.00
#
_symmetry.space_group_name_H-M   'P 1'
#
loop_
_entity.id
_entity.type
_entity.pdbx_description
1 polymer ?
#
loop_
_entity_poly.entity_id
_entity_poly.type
_entity_poly.pdbx_seq_one_letter_code
_entity_poly.pdbx_strand_id
1 'polypeptide(L)'
;MLKFDEQKVRENMEGALKLRPQINEVVDQIHGRGFSNICWLGIGGTYASAMQAVVHMKEKTALETFYENAAVFLTTGNKRVTKDTLVVISSVTGSTQEVVDAVKKCNEIGATVFGFIDKAEAELATLVDHLISYPLNEQLKFFMVADRFMYLAGEFEDYDAFYQEMDQHFAKGIVEVEKAADKFGQEFALKHHQDDIHYFVGAGNQWGATYSYAMCYWEEQHWIKTKSIESHEFFHGMFEIVERDTPVTIYVTEDSQRSLSERVVNFIPQICANYTVIDAKDYDMPGISAKFRGALSPFIIHAVNNRIDVHVEKINCHPMEIRRYYRQLDY
;
A
#
# COMPACT_ATOMS: atom_id res chain seq x y z
N MET A 1 23.22 -7.79 -5.69
CA MET A 1 22.22 -6.72 -5.55
C MET A 1 22.37 -6.11 -4.16
N LEU A 2 22.26 -4.79 -4.03
CA LEU A 2 22.47 -4.08 -2.77
C LEU A 2 21.35 -4.38 -1.75
N LYS A 3 21.71 -4.64 -0.48
CA LYS A 3 20.76 -4.91 0.63
C LYS A 3 19.66 -5.95 0.29
N PHE A 4 19.96 -6.91 -0.57
CA PHE A 4 19.03 -7.96 -0.98
C PHE A 4 19.41 -9.29 -0.36
N ASP A 5 18.44 -9.91 0.32
CA ASP A 5 18.52 -11.27 0.82
C ASP A 5 17.30 -12.03 0.30
N GLU A 6 17.53 -12.88 -0.71
CA GLU A 6 16.49 -13.64 -1.39
C GLU A 6 15.69 -14.51 -0.42
N GLN A 7 16.38 -15.20 0.50
CA GLN A 7 15.73 -16.09 1.45
C GLN A 7 14.84 -15.29 2.39
N LYS A 8 15.34 -14.16 2.89
CA LYS A 8 14.57 -13.28 3.77
C LYS A 8 13.34 -12.68 3.08
N VAL A 9 13.47 -12.21 1.83
CA VAL A 9 12.32 -11.70 1.05
C VAL A 9 11.27 -12.80 0.88
N ARG A 10 11.70 -14.00 0.50
CA ARG A 10 10.80 -15.14 0.32
C ARG A 10 10.09 -15.53 1.62
N GLU A 11 10.84 -15.70 2.71
CA GLU A 11 10.30 -16.06 4.03
C GLU A 11 9.31 -15.02 4.56
N ASN A 12 9.57 -13.73 4.32
CA ASN A 12 8.65 -12.66 4.71
C ASN A 12 7.32 -12.73 3.93
N MET A 13 7.36 -12.96 2.63
CA MET A 13 6.16 -13.06 1.80
C MET A 13 5.37 -14.33 2.10
N GLU A 14 6.04 -15.48 2.21
CA GLU A 14 5.44 -16.76 2.59
C GLU A 14 4.84 -16.70 4.01
N GLY A 15 5.54 -16.07 4.96
CA GLY A 15 5.07 -15.95 6.32
C GLY A 15 3.82 -15.08 6.43
N ALA A 16 3.72 -13.99 5.66
CA ALA A 16 2.51 -13.19 5.60
C ALA A 16 1.34 -13.97 4.98
N LEU A 17 1.55 -14.72 3.89
CA LEU A 17 0.49 -15.57 3.29
C LEU A 17 0.00 -16.66 4.25
N LYS A 18 0.88 -17.22 5.08
CA LYS A 18 0.53 -18.22 6.10
C LYS A 18 -0.41 -17.69 7.19
N LEU A 19 -0.62 -16.37 7.29
CA LEU A 19 -1.63 -15.77 8.17
C LEU A 19 -3.05 -15.93 7.65
N ARG A 20 -3.23 -16.24 6.35
CA ARG A 20 -4.55 -16.31 5.72
C ARG A 20 -5.57 -17.18 6.48
N PRO A 21 -5.24 -18.40 6.96
CA PRO A 21 -6.21 -19.18 7.74
C PRO A 21 -6.67 -18.49 9.03
N GLN A 22 -5.76 -17.82 9.74
CA GLN A 22 -6.08 -17.06 10.95
C GLN A 22 -6.91 -15.81 10.62
N ILE A 23 -6.57 -15.10 9.54
CA ILE A 23 -7.35 -13.97 9.05
C ILE A 23 -8.77 -14.43 8.68
N ASN A 24 -8.88 -15.55 7.97
CA ASN A 24 -10.17 -16.11 7.59
C ASN A 24 -11.02 -16.46 8.79
N GLU A 25 -10.44 -17.06 9.83
CA GLU A 25 -11.16 -17.35 11.07
C GLU A 25 -11.73 -16.08 11.71
N VAL A 26 -10.93 -15.02 11.83
CA VAL A 26 -11.39 -13.74 12.38
C VAL A 26 -12.49 -13.12 11.51
N VAL A 27 -12.30 -13.08 10.20
CA VAL A 27 -13.27 -12.52 9.25
C VAL A 27 -14.58 -13.30 9.26
N ASP A 28 -14.52 -14.64 9.28
CA ASP A 28 -15.69 -15.51 9.34
C ASP A 28 -16.48 -15.29 10.64
N GLN A 29 -15.79 -15.12 11.77
CA GLN A 29 -16.41 -14.80 13.06
C GLN A 29 -17.13 -13.45 13.02
N ILE A 30 -16.50 -12.41 12.45
CA ILE A 30 -17.10 -11.07 12.33
C ILE A 30 -18.30 -11.11 11.39
N HIS A 31 -18.16 -11.74 10.22
CA HIS A 31 -19.24 -11.91 9.26
C HIS A 31 -20.43 -12.65 9.87
N GLY A 32 -20.19 -13.72 10.65
CA GLY A 32 -21.24 -14.47 11.35
C GLY A 32 -21.99 -13.68 12.43
N ARG A 33 -21.33 -12.70 13.08
CA ARG A 33 -22.00 -11.76 14.01
C ARG A 33 -22.78 -10.67 13.28
N GLY A 34 -22.36 -10.33 12.07
CA GLY A 34 -22.91 -9.26 11.26
C GLY A 34 -22.19 -7.92 11.49
N PHE A 35 -22.09 -7.14 10.42
CA PHE A 35 -21.56 -5.78 10.40
C PHE A 35 -22.31 -4.97 9.33
N SER A 36 -22.23 -3.65 9.43
CA SER A 36 -22.88 -2.71 8.50
C SER A 36 -21.91 -2.12 7.47
N ASN A 37 -20.65 -1.92 7.86
CA ASN A 37 -19.60 -1.39 7.01
C ASN A 37 -18.19 -1.73 7.53
N ILE A 38 -17.20 -1.59 6.65
CA ILE A 38 -15.77 -1.79 6.95
C ILE A 38 -15.04 -0.46 6.82
N CYS A 39 -14.48 0.03 7.93
CA CYS A 39 -13.67 1.23 8.03
C CYS A 39 -12.18 0.85 8.09
N TRP A 40 -11.44 1.14 7.02
CA TRP A 40 -9.98 1.00 7.00
C TRP A 40 -9.35 2.26 7.60
N LEU A 41 -8.90 2.19 8.85
CA LEU A 41 -8.46 3.36 9.61
C LEU A 41 -6.94 3.41 9.72
N GLY A 42 -6.36 4.57 9.44
CA GLY A 42 -4.91 4.74 9.51
C GLY A 42 -4.45 6.19 9.47
N ILE A 43 -3.14 6.37 9.50
CA ILE A 43 -2.45 7.64 9.28
C ILE A 43 -1.12 7.35 8.57
N GLY A 44 -0.64 8.28 7.73
CA GLY A 44 0.60 8.07 6.97
C GLY A 44 0.51 6.87 6.02
N GLY A 45 1.51 5.98 6.07
CA GLY A 45 1.55 4.76 5.26
C GLY A 45 0.34 3.84 5.44
N THR A 46 -0.17 3.67 6.67
CA THR A 46 -1.36 2.84 6.91
C THR A 46 -2.62 3.45 6.30
N TYR A 47 -2.71 4.79 6.23
CA TYR A 47 -3.80 5.45 5.53
C TYR A 47 -3.72 5.23 4.01
N ALA A 48 -2.52 5.21 3.45
CA ALA A 48 -2.30 4.80 2.06
C ALA A 48 -2.76 3.37 1.79
N SER A 49 -2.38 2.42 2.66
CA SER A 49 -2.80 1.02 2.52
C SER A 49 -4.32 0.86 2.62
N ALA A 50 -4.97 1.66 3.48
CA ALA A 50 -6.42 1.75 3.58
C ALA A 50 -7.06 2.24 2.27
N MET A 51 -6.49 3.23 1.58
CA MET A 51 -6.95 3.66 0.25
C MET A 51 -6.88 2.50 -0.75
N GLN A 52 -5.76 1.76 -0.78
CA GLN A 52 -5.59 0.64 -1.71
C GLN A 52 -6.60 -0.47 -1.44
N ALA A 53 -6.88 -0.80 -0.16
CA ALA A 53 -7.89 -1.79 0.22
C ALA A 53 -9.28 -1.41 -0.31
N VAL A 54 -9.69 -0.15 -0.12
CA VAL A 54 -10.99 0.35 -0.61
C VAL A 54 -11.05 0.29 -2.14
N VAL A 55 -10.02 0.75 -2.85
CA VAL A 55 -10.03 0.69 -4.33
C VAL A 55 -10.06 -0.75 -4.84
N HIS A 56 -9.34 -1.67 -4.20
CA HIS A 56 -9.34 -3.10 -4.54
C HIS A 56 -10.71 -3.76 -4.41
N MET A 57 -11.52 -3.29 -3.44
CA MET A 57 -12.88 -3.77 -3.19
C MET A 57 -13.94 -3.08 -4.05
N LYS A 58 -13.82 -1.77 -4.26
CA LYS A 58 -14.90 -0.88 -4.74
C LYS A 58 -15.64 -1.33 -5.99
N GLU A 59 -14.95 -1.94 -6.96
CA GLU A 59 -15.58 -2.40 -8.20
C GLU A 59 -16.14 -3.84 -8.11
N LYS A 60 -15.75 -4.58 -7.08
CA LYS A 60 -15.99 -6.03 -6.95
C LYS A 60 -17.09 -6.35 -5.96
N THR A 61 -17.41 -5.44 -5.04
CA THR A 61 -18.34 -5.70 -3.96
C THR A 61 -19.29 -4.54 -3.69
N ALA A 62 -20.52 -4.88 -3.29
CA ALA A 62 -21.49 -3.92 -2.76
C ALA A 62 -21.35 -3.69 -1.24
N LEU A 63 -20.43 -4.38 -0.56
CA LEU A 63 -20.13 -4.15 0.86
C LEU A 63 -19.74 -2.69 1.08
N GLU A 64 -20.40 -2.02 2.02
CA GLU A 64 -20.07 -0.64 2.37
C GLU A 64 -18.68 -0.61 2.99
N THR A 65 -17.74 0.04 2.30
CA THR A 65 -16.36 0.15 2.76
C THR A 65 -15.79 1.54 2.46
N PHE A 66 -15.02 2.07 3.41
CA PHE A 66 -14.37 3.36 3.28
C PHE A 66 -13.07 3.40 4.07
N TYR A 67 -12.19 4.33 3.73
CA TYR A 67 -10.99 4.61 4.51
C TYR A 67 -11.19 5.88 5.34
N GLU A 68 -10.54 5.92 6.49
CA GLU A 68 -10.67 7.03 7.43
C GLU A 68 -9.30 7.43 7.99
N ASN A 69 -9.03 8.73 8.04
CA ASN A 69 -7.78 9.22 8.61
C ASN A 69 -7.95 9.35 10.14
N ALA A 70 -7.07 8.73 10.92
CA ALA A 70 -7.19 8.66 12.36
C ALA A 70 -7.32 10.05 13.02
N ALA A 71 -6.51 11.04 12.60
CA ALA A 71 -6.54 12.39 13.15
C ALA A 71 -7.83 13.15 12.76
N VAL A 72 -8.30 12.97 11.52
CA VAL A 72 -9.56 13.57 11.04
C VAL A 72 -10.75 12.99 11.80
N PHE A 73 -10.77 11.67 12.00
CA PHE A 73 -11.79 10.97 12.77
C PHE A 73 -11.82 11.41 14.23
N LEU A 74 -10.66 11.59 14.85
CA LEU A 74 -10.58 12.11 16.22
C LEU A 74 -11.17 13.52 16.30
N THR A 75 -10.80 14.39 15.36
CA THR A 75 -11.17 15.81 15.34
C THR A 75 -12.66 16.03 15.05
N THR A 76 -13.18 15.38 14.00
CA THR A 76 -14.52 15.68 13.46
C THR A 76 -15.53 14.55 13.68
N GLY A 77 -15.05 13.33 13.99
CA GLY A 77 -15.87 12.13 14.01
C GLY A 77 -16.30 11.69 12.61
N ASN A 78 -16.96 10.53 12.54
CA ASN A 78 -17.63 10.07 11.33
C ASN A 78 -18.87 9.28 11.74
N LYS A 79 -20.06 9.77 11.38
CA LYS A 79 -21.34 9.13 11.76
C LYS A 79 -21.55 7.74 11.15
N ARG A 80 -20.76 7.37 10.14
CA ARG A 80 -20.76 6.02 9.56
C ARG A 80 -20.07 4.99 10.46
N VAL A 81 -19.16 5.44 11.35
CA VAL A 81 -18.53 4.59 12.36
C VAL A 81 -19.49 4.43 13.53
N THR A 82 -20.02 3.23 13.68
CA THR A 82 -21.01 2.86 14.70
C THR A 82 -20.59 1.58 15.40
N LYS A 83 -21.36 1.13 16.40
CA LYS A 83 -21.17 -0.19 17.02
C LYS A 83 -21.21 -1.36 16.03
N ASP A 84 -21.85 -1.16 14.88
CA ASP A 84 -22.01 -2.17 13.83
C ASP A 84 -20.92 -2.01 12.74
N THR A 85 -19.87 -1.23 13.00
CA THR A 85 -18.72 -1.04 12.10
C THR A 85 -17.59 -2.00 12.48
N LEU A 86 -17.00 -2.65 11.47
CA LEU A 86 -15.67 -3.24 11.58
C LEU A 86 -14.62 -2.18 11.26
N VAL A 87 -13.70 -1.92 12.18
CA VAL A 87 -12.54 -1.07 11.96
C VAL A 87 -11.31 -1.96 11.78
N VAL A 88 -10.64 -1.84 10.63
CA VAL A 88 -9.38 -2.54 10.35
C VAL A 88 -8.24 -1.54 10.45
N ILE A 89 -7.22 -1.86 11.26
CA ILE A 89 -6.04 -1.01 11.45
C ILE A 89 -4.75 -1.82 11.26
N SER A 90 -3.64 -1.11 11.10
CA SER A 90 -2.32 -1.68 11.31
C SER A 90 -1.35 -0.68 11.95
N SER A 91 -0.33 -1.19 12.64
CA SER A 91 0.76 -0.38 13.17
C SER A 91 2.01 -1.22 13.40
N VAL A 92 3.15 -0.72 12.93
CA VAL A 92 4.45 -1.34 13.21
C VAL A 92 4.80 -1.27 14.71
N THR A 93 4.82 -0.07 15.29
CA THR A 93 5.27 0.09 16.68
C THR A 93 4.16 -0.07 17.71
N GLY A 94 2.90 -0.03 17.30
CA GLY A 94 1.75 0.00 18.20
C GLY A 94 1.70 1.24 19.09
N SER A 95 2.39 2.31 18.70
CA SER A 95 2.60 3.51 19.51
C SER A 95 2.29 4.81 18.76
N THR A 96 1.65 4.73 17.58
CA THR A 96 1.22 5.91 16.84
C THR A 96 0.02 6.51 17.56
N GLN A 97 0.21 7.68 18.18
CA GLN A 97 -0.72 8.25 19.15
C GLN A 97 -2.14 8.43 18.57
N GLU A 98 -2.25 8.93 17.34
CA GLU A 98 -3.53 9.12 16.67
C GLU A 98 -4.27 7.81 16.45
N VAL A 99 -3.55 6.72 16.19
CA VAL A 99 -4.17 5.39 16.03
C VAL A 99 -4.61 4.84 17.38
N VAL A 100 -3.79 4.99 18.42
CA VAL A 100 -4.13 4.60 19.80
C VAL A 100 -5.41 5.30 20.26
N ASP A 101 -5.48 6.62 20.09
CA ASP A 101 -6.63 7.40 20.50
C ASP A 101 -7.85 7.11 19.63
N ALA A 102 -7.68 6.88 18.32
CA ALA A 102 -8.76 6.49 17.44
C ALA A 102 -9.36 5.13 17.84
N VAL A 103 -8.53 4.15 18.19
CA VAL A 103 -9.00 2.85 18.68
C VAL A 103 -9.73 2.98 20.01
N LYS A 104 -9.24 3.80 20.95
CA LYS A 104 -9.96 4.10 22.21
C LYS A 104 -11.36 4.66 21.92
N LYS A 105 -11.47 5.61 20.98
CA LYS A 105 -12.76 6.17 20.54
C LYS A 105 -13.66 5.12 19.85
N CYS A 106 -13.10 4.21 19.05
CA CYS A 106 -13.85 3.10 18.46
C CYS A 106 -14.42 2.17 19.54
N ASN A 107 -13.64 1.88 20.58
CA ASN A 107 -14.09 1.07 21.73
C ASN A 107 -15.22 1.75 22.52
N GLU A 108 -15.15 3.08 22.71
CA GLU A 108 -16.23 3.86 23.32
C GLU A 108 -17.53 3.82 22.50
N ILE A 109 -17.42 3.83 21.17
CA ILE A 109 -18.56 3.67 20.24
C ILE A 109 -19.11 2.23 20.27
N GLY A 110 -18.26 1.26 20.64
CA GLY A 110 -18.55 -0.17 20.60
C GLY A 110 -18.33 -0.80 19.22
N ALA A 111 -17.53 -0.16 18.35
CA ALA A 111 -17.14 -0.74 17.06
C ALA A 111 -16.17 -1.91 17.27
N THR A 112 -16.20 -2.92 16.41
CA THR A 112 -15.24 -4.03 16.45
C THR A 112 -13.93 -3.61 15.80
N VAL A 113 -12.79 -3.83 16.45
CA VAL A 113 -11.46 -3.46 15.94
C VAL A 113 -10.63 -4.70 15.65
N PHE A 114 -10.21 -4.86 14.38
CA PHE A 114 -9.27 -5.87 13.93
C PHE A 114 -7.91 -5.23 13.62
N GLY A 115 -6.91 -5.53 14.44
CA GLY A 115 -5.58 -4.94 14.34
C GLY A 115 -4.48 -5.89 13.87
N PHE A 116 -3.67 -5.39 12.93
CA PHE A 116 -2.38 -5.97 12.56
C PHE A 116 -1.24 -5.16 13.19
N ILE A 117 -0.68 -5.64 14.30
CA ILE A 117 0.30 -4.88 15.09
C ILE A 117 1.59 -5.70 15.22
N ASP A 118 2.72 -5.17 14.73
CA ASP A 118 3.95 -5.99 14.62
C ASP A 118 4.54 -6.30 15.99
N LYS A 119 4.38 -5.40 16.97
CA LYS A 119 4.79 -5.57 18.37
C LYS A 119 3.58 -6.00 19.21
N ALA A 120 3.45 -7.31 19.43
CA ALA A 120 2.34 -7.89 20.21
C ALA A 120 2.25 -7.36 21.65
N GLU A 121 3.35 -6.85 22.20
CA GLU A 121 3.44 -6.28 23.55
C GLU A 121 3.06 -4.78 23.63
N ALA A 122 2.78 -4.12 22.51
CA ALA A 122 2.41 -2.71 22.50
C ALA A 122 1.05 -2.47 23.17
N GLU A 123 0.85 -1.29 23.78
CA GLU A 123 -0.44 -0.91 24.40
C GLU A 123 -1.60 -1.08 23.42
N LEU A 124 -1.42 -0.65 22.16
CA LEU A 124 -2.43 -0.78 21.11
C LEU A 124 -2.93 -2.22 20.92
N ALA A 125 -2.07 -3.22 21.11
CA ALA A 125 -2.43 -4.63 20.95
C ALA A 125 -3.43 -5.11 22.02
N THR A 126 -3.50 -4.43 23.16
CA THR A 126 -4.48 -4.71 24.23
C THR A 126 -5.83 -4.02 24.01
N LEU A 127 -5.90 -3.09 23.04
CA LEU A 127 -7.08 -2.28 22.77
C LEU A 127 -7.93 -2.80 21.60
N VAL A 128 -7.47 -3.80 20.86
CA VAL A 128 -8.19 -4.37 19.71
C VAL A 128 -8.93 -5.65 20.08
N ASP A 129 -10.07 -5.92 19.46
CA ASP A 129 -10.85 -7.15 19.69
C ASP A 129 -10.18 -8.37 19.06
N HIS A 130 -9.53 -8.17 17.92
CA HIS A 130 -8.81 -9.20 17.19
C HIS A 130 -7.40 -8.71 16.86
N LEU A 131 -6.39 -9.50 17.21
CA LEU A 131 -4.98 -9.18 17.02
C LEU A 131 -4.29 -10.24 16.16
N ILE A 132 -3.59 -9.80 15.12
CA ILE A 132 -2.59 -10.62 14.41
C ILE A 132 -1.26 -9.88 14.39
N SER A 133 -0.21 -10.51 14.92
CA SER A 133 1.12 -9.93 15.01
C SER A 133 2.05 -10.56 13.98
N TYR A 134 2.43 -9.79 12.95
CA TYR A 134 3.41 -10.21 11.95
C TYR A 134 4.00 -8.99 11.25
N PRO A 135 5.33 -8.86 11.17
CA PRO A 135 5.98 -7.68 10.60
C PRO A 135 5.79 -7.56 9.09
N LEU A 136 5.81 -6.32 8.59
CA LEU A 136 5.74 -6.02 7.15
C LEU A 136 4.43 -6.50 6.50
N ASN A 137 4.34 -6.36 5.17
CA ASN A 137 3.26 -6.89 4.33
C ASN A 137 1.85 -6.43 4.75
N GLU A 138 1.72 -5.19 5.24
CA GLU A 138 0.44 -4.57 5.63
C GLU A 138 -0.61 -4.68 4.51
N GLN A 139 -0.24 -4.30 3.29
CA GLN A 139 -1.16 -4.34 2.15
C GLN A 139 -1.66 -5.75 1.83
N LEU A 140 -0.80 -6.77 1.95
CA LEU A 140 -1.18 -8.16 1.71
C LEU A 140 -2.17 -8.64 2.78
N LYS A 141 -1.94 -8.25 4.05
CA LYS A 141 -2.85 -8.55 5.16
C LYS A 141 -4.22 -7.89 4.95
N PHE A 142 -4.25 -6.63 4.51
CA PHE A 142 -5.50 -5.93 4.19
C PHE A 142 -6.24 -6.57 3.01
N PHE A 143 -5.53 -6.93 1.94
CA PHE A 143 -6.14 -7.63 0.81
C PHE A 143 -6.70 -9.00 1.20
N MET A 144 -6.02 -9.78 2.06
CA MET A 144 -6.58 -11.04 2.57
C MET A 144 -7.89 -10.84 3.36
N VAL A 145 -7.99 -9.78 4.15
CA VAL A 145 -9.25 -9.42 4.84
C VAL A 145 -10.34 -9.06 3.84
N ALA A 146 -10.04 -8.16 2.91
CA ALA A 146 -10.97 -7.71 1.87
C ALA A 146 -11.47 -8.88 1.01
N ASP A 147 -10.56 -9.71 0.52
CA ASP A 147 -10.84 -10.87 -0.32
C ASP A 147 -11.73 -11.88 0.40
N ARG A 148 -11.49 -12.12 1.69
CA ARG A 148 -12.31 -13.04 2.45
C ARG A 148 -13.73 -12.52 2.64
N PHE A 149 -13.93 -11.23 2.91
CA PHE A 149 -15.27 -10.64 2.95
C PHE A 149 -16.00 -10.75 1.60
N MET A 150 -15.31 -10.45 0.49
CA MET A 150 -15.88 -10.60 -0.86
C MET A 150 -16.22 -12.07 -1.16
N TYR A 151 -15.39 -13.02 -0.73
CA TYR A 151 -15.69 -14.44 -0.85
C TYR A 151 -16.95 -14.83 -0.07
N LEU A 152 -17.08 -14.39 1.18
CA LEU A 152 -18.27 -14.67 2.01
C LEU A 152 -19.55 -14.03 1.46
N ALA A 153 -19.42 -12.90 0.75
CA ALA A 153 -20.52 -12.25 0.04
C ALA A 153 -20.87 -12.93 -1.30
N GLY A 154 -20.09 -13.94 -1.75
CA GLY A 154 -20.27 -14.59 -3.05
C GLY A 154 -19.77 -13.75 -4.23
N GLU A 155 -18.93 -12.74 -3.98
CA GLU A 155 -18.45 -11.76 -4.96
C GLU A 155 -16.99 -12.01 -5.38
N PHE A 156 -16.37 -13.08 -4.88
CA PHE A 156 -15.04 -13.53 -5.30
C PHE A 156 -14.99 -15.05 -5.53
N GLU A 157 -15.60 -15.50 -6.63
CA GLU A 157 -15.69 -16.93 -6.99
C GLU A 157 -14.32 -17.61 -7.16
N ASP A 158 -13.31 -16.86 -7.61
CA ASP A 158 -11.96 -17.34 -7.87
C ASP A 158 -11.05 -17.39 -6.62
N TYR A 159 -11.58 -17.13 -5.41
CA TYR A 159 -10.79 -17.00 -4.18
C TYR A 159 -9.82 -18.18 -3.96
N ASP A 160 -10.29 -19.42 -4.06
CA ASP A 160 -9.45 -20.60 -3.82
C ASP A 160 -8.36 -20.77 -4.89
N ALA A 161 -8.70 -20.53 -6.17
CA ALA A 161 -7.75 -20.59 -7.27
C ALA A 161 -6.70 -19.48 -7.16
N PHE A 162 -7.12 -18.26 -6.82
CA PHE A 162 -6.22 -17.12 -6.58
C PHE A 162 -5.22 -17.44 -5.48
N TYR A 163 -5.70 -17.90 -4.32
CA TYR A 163 -4.82 -18.17 -3.19
C TYR A 163 -3.95 -19.42 -3.36
N GLN A 164 -4.39 -20.41 -4.16
CA GLN A 164 -3.54 -21.51 -4.57
C GLN A 164 -2.33 -21.02 -5.39
N GLU A 165 -2.55 -20.14 -6.36
CA GLU A 165 -1.45 -19.55 -7.14
C GLU A 165 -0.56 -18.66 -6.28
N MET A 166 -1.15 -17.86 -5.38
CA MET A 166 -0.41 -17.03 -4.43
C MET A 166 0.54 -17.87 -3.56
N ASP A 167 0.04 -18.95 -2.96
CA ASP A 167 0.83 -19.83 -2.10
C ASP A 167 2.00 -20.49 -2.84
N GLN A 168 1.81 -20.84 -4.11
CA GLN A 168 2.80 -21.57 -4.89
C GLN A 168 3.83 -20.66 -5.56
N HIS A 169 3.45 -19.43 -5.91
CA HIS A 169 4.20 -18.63 -6.87
C HIS A 169 4.51 -17.20 -6.41
N PHE A 170 3.71 -16.59 -5.54
CA PHE A 170 3.83 -15.16 -5.24
C PHE A 170 5.19 -14.76 -4.68
N ALA A 171 5.65 -15.44 -3.61
CA ALA A 171 6.90 -15.09 -2.95
C ALA A 171 8.12 -15.22 -3.88
N LYS A 172 8.15 -16.28 -4.69
CA LYS A 172 9.19 -16.47 -5.71
C LYS A 172 9.08 -15.41 -6.81
N GLY A 173 7.87 -15.09 -7.26
CA GLY A 173 7.64 -14.03 -8.24
C GLY A 173 8.23 -12.71 -7.79
N ILE A 174 7.93 -12.26 -6.56
CA ILE A 174 8.46 -11.00 -6.01
C ILE A 174 9.99 -10.97 -5.95
N VAL A 175 10.62 -12.09 -5.58
CA VAL A 175 12.10 -12.22 -5.64
C VAL A 175 12.63 -12.00 -7.05
N GLU A 176 12.00 -12.58 -8.06
CA GLU A 176 12.42 -12.42 -9.45
C GLU A 176 12.15 -11.00 -9.98
N VAL A 177 11.07 -10.35 -9.54
CA VAL A 177 10.81 -8.93 -9.83
C VAL A 177 11.93 -8.04 -9.26
N GLU A 178 12.32 -8.23 -7.99
CA GLU A 178 13.43 -7.48 -7.39
C GLU A 178 14.74 -7.69 -8.16
N LYS A 179 15.01 -8.92 -8.61
CA LYS A 179 16.17 -9.23 -9.45
C LYS A 179 16.14 -8.52 -10.80
N ALA A 180 15.01 -8.58 -11.48
CA ALA A 180 14.82 -7.92 -12.77
C ALA A 180 14.92 -6.40 -12.67
N ALA A 181 14.45 -5.83 -11.55
CA ALA A 181 14.40 -4.39 -11.33
C ALA A 181 15.73 -3.78 -10.86
N ASP A 182 16.73 -4.55 -10.38
CA ASP A 182 17.90 -3.97 -9.71
C ASP A 182 18.71 -3.02 -10.60
N LYS A 183 18.92 -3.38 -11.87
CA LYS A 183 19.62 -2.51 -12.83
C LYS A 183 18.83 -1.24 -13.10
N PHE A 184 17.52 -1.37 -13.35
CA PHE A 184 16.63 -0.22 -13.54
C PHE A 184 16.64 0.70 -12.32
N GLY A 185 16.56 0.13 -11.11
CA GLY A 185 16.59 0.88 -9.86
C GLY A 185 17.89 1.67 -9.68
N GLN A 186 19.03 1.10 -10.08
CA GLN A 186 20.30 1.81 -10.07
C GLN A 186 20.32 2.99 -11.05
N GLU A 187 19.88 2.77 -12.29
CA GLU A 187 19.83 3.80 -13.33
C GLU A 187 18.85 4.93 -12.97
N PHE A 188 17.69 4.57 -12.42
CA PHE A 188 16.72 5.51 -11.89
C PHE A 188 17.34 6.36 -10.78
N ALA A 189 17.94 5.72 -9.77
CA ALA A 189 18.54 6.42 -8.64
C ALA A 189 19.65 7.37 -9.09
N LEU A 190 20.55 6.94 -9.98
CA LEU A 190 21.60 7.80 -10.55
C LEU A 190 21.05 9.02 -11.27
N LYS A 191 19.89 8.89 -11.92
CA LYS A 191 19.26 9.97 -12.67
C LYS A 191 18.53 10.97 -11.75
N HIS A 192 17.90 10.48 -10.68
CA HIS A 192 16.89 11.23 -9.93
C HIS A 192 17.23 11.54 -8.47
N HIS A 193 18.35 11.03 -7.91
CA HIS A 193 18.69 11.20 -6.50
C HIS A 193 18.95 12.66 -6.05
N GLN A 194 19.09 13.59 -7.00
CA GLN A 194 19.30 15.03 -6.77
C GLN A 194 18.21 15.90 -7.37
N ASP A 195 17.06 15.32 -7.72
CA ASP A 195 15.94 16.10 -8.24
C ASP A 195 15.51 17.16 -7.22
N ASP A 196 15.39 18.41 -7.67
CA ASP A 196 14.94 19.52 -6.82
C ASP A 196 13.51 19.32 -6.31
N ILE A 197 12.68 18.67 -7.13
CA ILE A 197 11.35 18.13 -6.87
C ILE A 197 11.08 16.98 -7.85
N HIS A 198 10.40 15.92 -7.40
CA HIS A 198 10.02 14.78 -8.23
C HIS A 198 8.50 14.54 -8.19
N TYR A 199 7.90 14.29 -9.36
CA TYR A 199 6.46 14.06 -9.46
C TYR A 199 6.14 12.58 -9.61
N PHE A 200 5.18 12.10 -8.82
CA PHE A 200 4.68 10.73 -8.89
C PHE A 200 3.22 10.72 -9.34
N VAL A 201 2.94 9.96 -10.38
CA VAL A 201 1.60 9.83 -10.97
C VAL A 201 1.14 8.40 -10.88
N GLY A 202 -0.08 8.15 -10.40
CA GLY A 202 -0.62 6.80 -10.24
C GLY A 202 -2.14 6.79 -10.15
N ALA A 203 -2.75 5.62 -10.32
CA ALA A 203 -4.20 5.44 -10.27
C ALA A 203 -4.57 4.07 -9.69
N GLY A 204 -5.87 3.82 -9.53
CA GLY A 204 -6.35 2.50 -9.15
C GLY A 204 -5.85 2.04 -7.78
N ASN A 205 -5.68 0.74 -7.64
CA ASN A 205 -5.18 0.11 -6.42
C ASN A 205 -3.71 0.45 -6.12
N GLN A 206 -3.04 1.24 -6.97
CA GLN A 206 -1.70 1.77 -6.73
C GLN A 206 -1.69 3.17 -6.13
N TRP A 207 -2.80 3.93 -6.17
CA TRP A 207 -2.82 5.33 -5.74
C TRP A 207 -2.30 5.53 -4.31
N GLY A 208 -2.76 4.72 -3.34
CA GLY A 208 -2.28 4.81 -1.96
C GLY A 208 -0.77 4.59 -1.87
N ALA A 209 -0.21 3.62 -2.59
CA ALA A 209 1.22 3.39 -2.64
C ALA A 209 1.97 4.53 -3.36
N THR A 210 1.41 5.15 -4.40
CA THR A 210 1.97 6.35 -5.04
C THR A 210 2.04 7.52 -4.06
N TYR A 211 0.96 7.78 -3.33
CA TYR A 211 0.90 8.79 -2.27
C TYR A 211 1.94 8.52 -1.18
N SER A 212 2.02 7.27 -0.70
CA SER A 212 2.97 6.89 0.35
C SER A 212 4.42 6.91 -0.14
N TYR A 213 4.70 6.53 -1.37
CA TYR A 213 6.08 6.52 -1.88
C TYR A 213 6.66 7.94 -1.97
N ALA A 214 5.85 8.89 -2.44
CA ALA A 214 6.17 10.31 -2.44
C ALA A 214 6.47 10.82 -1.02
N MET A 215 5.56 10.60 -0.07
CA MET A 215 5.64 11.17 1.28
C MET A 215 6.54 10.37 2.25
N CYS A 216 6.32 9.06 2.39
CA CYS A 216 6.96 8.22 3.40
C CYS A 216 8.36 7.72 3.00
N TYR A 217 8.69 7.69 1.71
CA TYR A 217 10.01 7.24 1.24
C TYR A 217 10.83 8.44 0.78
N TRP A 218 10.35 9.16 -0.23
CA TRP A 218 11.13 10.23 -0.81
C TRP A 218 11.26 11.44 0.10
N GLU A 219 10.15 11.96 0.62
CA GLU A 219 10.20 13.12 1.52
C GLU A 219 10.74 12.75 2.91
N GLU A 220 10.23 11.68 3.52
CA GLU A 220 10.59 11.30 4.89
C GLU A 220 11.97 10.63 5.01
N GLN A 221 12.29 9.65 4.15
CA GLN A 221 13.49 8.81 4.27
C GLN A 221 14.67 9.28 3.42
N HIS A 222 14.42 9.98 2.30
CA HIS A 222 15.46 10.48 1.41
C HIS A 222 15.60 12.01 1.39
N TRP A 223 14.65 12.74 1.99
CA TRP A 223 14.57 14.21 1.99
C TRP A 223 14.58 14.83 0.58
N ILE A 224 13.96 14.15 -0.38
CA ILE A 224 13.73 14.64 -1.74
C ILE A 224 12.32 15.23 -1.78
N LYS A 225 12.16 16.43 -2.34
CA LYS A 225 10.84 17.08 -2.43
C LYS A 225 10.00 16.34 -3.45
N THR A 226 8.71 16.16 -3.18
CA THR A 226 7.83 15.49 -4.13
C THR A 226 6.49 16.16 -4.31
N LYS A 227 5.75 15.70 -5.31
CA LYS A 227 4.30 15.83 -5.37
C LYS A 227 3.72 14.58 -6.02
N SER A 228 2.80 13.92 -5.32
CA SER A 228 1.95 12.88 -5.90
C SER A 228 0.67 13.48 -6.49
N ILE A 229 0.15 12.86 -7.56
CA ILE A 229 -1.13 13.21 -8.18
C ILE A 229 -1.79 11.98 -8.80
N GLU A 230 -3.12 11.90 -8.70
CA GLU A 230 -3.87 10.83 -9.38
C GLU A 230 -3.80 11.00 -10.90
N SER A 231 -3.64 9.91 -11.65
CA SER A 231 -3.49 9.97 -13.11
C SER A 231 -4.66 10.66 -13.81
N HIS A 232 -5.87 10.54 -13.27
CA HIS A 232 -7.05 11.20 -13.82
C HIS A 232 -7.08 12.70 -13.50
N GLU A 233 -6.53 13.14 -12.36
CA GLU A 233 -6.42 14.55 -11.96
C GLU A 233 -5.23 15.27 -12.61
N PHE A 234 -4.24 14.54 -13.13
CA PHE A 234 -3.07 15.11 -13.83
C PHE A 234 -3.47 16.14 -14.89
N PHE A 235 -4.50 15.84 -15.68
CA PHE A 235 -5.02 16.67 -16.77
C PHE A 235 -5.89 17.85 -16.32
N HIS A 236 -6.08 18.02 -15.00
CA HIS A 236 -6.96 19.04 -14.41
C HIS A 236 -6.20 20.07 -13.59
N GLY A 237 -4.92 20.30 -13.94
CA GLY A 237 -4.14 21.44 -13.48
C GLY A 237 -2.65 21.17 -13.39
N MET A 238 -2.24 20.02 -12.84
CA MET A 238 -0.82 19.73 -12.58
C MET A 238 0.02 19.64 -13.87
N PHE A 239 -0.55 19.15 -14.97
CA PHE A 239 0.17 19.09 -16.24
C PHE A 239 0.69 20.44 -16.77
N GLU A 240 0.14 21.59 -16.35
CA GLU A 240 0.59 22.94 -16.76
C GLU A 240 1.98 23.30 -16.22
N ILE A 241 2.41 22.70 -15.11
CA ILE A 241 3.74 22.94 -14.53
C ILE A 241 4.78 21.92 -15.00
N VAL A 242 4.38 20.97 -15.87
CA VAL A 242 5.29 19.98 -16.44
C VAL A 242 5.96 20.59 -17.66
N GLU A 243 7.26 20.79 -17.57
CA GLU A 243 8.13 21.27 -18.63
C GLU A 243 8.96 20.12 -19.21
N ARG A 244 9.79 20.44 -20.22
CA ARG A 244 10.63 19.46 -20.93
C ARG A 244 11.45 18.57 -19.99
N ASP A 245 12.04 19.15 -18.95
CA ASP A 245 13.01 18.46 -18.08
C ASP A 245 12.44 18.13 -16.70
N THR A 246 11.14 18.37 -16.46
CA THR A 246 10.47 18.06 -15.19
C THR A 246 10.51 16.55 -14.94
N PRO A 247 11.09 16.06 -13.82
CA PRO A 247 11.14 14.64 -13.52
C PRO A 247 9.76 14.11 -13.11
N VAL A 248 9.22 13.19 -13.90
CA VAL A 248 7.89 12.60 -13.68
C VAL A 248 7.98 11.07 -13.74
N THR A 249 7.59 10.39 -12.67
CA THR A 249 7.40 8.94 -12.66
C THR A 249 5.92 8.60 -12.72
N ILE A 250 5.56 7.74 -13.68
CA ILE A 250 4.18 7.29 -13.89
C ILE A 250 4.10 5.79 -13.59
N TYR A 251 3.25 5.44 -12.63
CA TYR A 251 2.94 4.05 -12.30
C TYR A 251 1.76 3.53 -13.12
N VAL A 252 1.94 2.36 -13.72
CA VAL A 252 0.91 1.67 -14.50
C VAL A 252 0.68 0.28 -13.92
N THR A 253 -0.56 0.00 -13.53
CA THR A 253 -1.01 -1.27 -12.97
C THR A 253 -1.70 -2.14 -14.02
N GLU A 254 -2.05 -3.36 -13.66
CA GLU A 254 -2.88 -4.27 -14.44
C GLU A 254 -4.32 -4.36 -13.91
N ASP A 255 -4.74 -3.42 -13.05
CA ASP A 255 -6.12 -3.34 -12.58
C ASP A 255 -7.04 -2.73 -13.65
N SER A 256 -8.34 -2.66 -13.35
CA SER A 256 -9.34 -2.09 -14.25
C SER A 256 -9.15 -0.59 -14.53
N GLN A 257 -8.41 0.13 -13.67
CA GLN A 257 -8.13 1.56 -13.80
C GLN A 257 -6.84 1.85 -14.57
N ARG A 258 -6.13 0.83 -15.06
CA ARG A 258 -4.93 0.95 -15.90
C ARG A 258 -5.01 2.04 -16.97
N SER A 259 -6.15 2.13 -17.66
CA SER A 259 -6.38 3.10 -18.74
C SER A 259 -6.21 4.56 -18.30
N LEU A 260 -6.39 4.88 -17.01
CA LEU A 260 -6.16 6.21 -16.46
C LEU A 260 -4.68 6.60 -16.51
N SER A 261 -3.77 5.69 -16.13
CA SER A 261 -2.33 5.91 -16.24
C SER A 261 -1.84 5.82 -17.69
N GLU A 262 -2.39 4.92 -18.51
CA GLU A 262 -2.05 4.85 -19.94
C GLU A 262 -2.36 6.16 -20.67
N ARG A 263 -3.42 6.88 -20.26
CA ARG A 263 -3.71 8.22 -20.78
C ARG A 263 -2.56 9.19 -20.52
N VAL A 264 -1.97 9.18 -19.33
CA VAL A 264 -0.79 10.00 -18.98
C VAL A 264 0.43 9.57 -19.79
N VAL A 265 0.70 8.26 -19.86
CA VAL A 265 1.83 7.70 -20.65
C VAL A 265 1.75 8.09 -22.13
N ASN A 266 0.56 8.09 -22.72
CA ASN A 266 0.36 8.47 -24.11
C ASN A 266 0.51 9.99 -24.35
N PHE A 267 0.28 10.80 -23.32
CA PHE A 267 0.33 12.26 -23.42
C PHE A 267 1.72 12.83 -23.09
N ILE A 268 2.36 12.36 -22.01
CA ILE A 268 3.58 12.94 -21.44
C ILE A 268 4.73 13.17 -22.45
N PRO A 269 4.97 12.31 -23.48
CA PRO A 269 6.08 12.52 -24.41
C PRO A 269 5.92 13.76 -25.28
N GLN A 270 4.71 14.34 -25.35
CA GLN A 270 4.44 15.56 -26.10
C GLN A 270 4.97 16.81 -25.40
N ILE A 271 5.17 16.76 -24.06
CA ILE A 271 5.52 17.93 -23.25
C ILE A 271 6.77 17.75 -22.38
N CYS A 272 7.15 16.51 -22.06
CA CYS A 272 8.26 16.20 -21.17
C CYS A 272 9.14 15.09 -21.76
N ALA A 273 10.46 15.28 -21.65
CA ALA A 273 11.49 14.30 -21.99
C ALA A 273 12.05 13.58 -20.76
N ASN A 274 11.87 14.14 -19.55
CA ASN A 274 12.34 13.57 -18.30
C ASN A 274 11.25 12.76 -17.56
N TYR A 275 10.56 11.87 -18.28
CA TYR A 275 9.59 10.97 -17.66
C TYR A 275 10.13 9.53 -17.57
N THR A 276 9.63 8.80 -16.59
CA THR A 276 9.89 7.37 -16.38
C THR A 276 8.55 6.66 -16.20
N VAL A 277 8.37 5.53 -16.88
CA VAL A 277 7.18 4.67 -16.71
C VAL A 277 7.61 3.43 -15.94
N ILE A 278 6.90 3.10 -14.86
CA ILE A 278 7.03 1.84 -14.14
C ILE A 278 5.73 1.08 -14.34
N ASP A 279 5.75 0.12 -15.27
CA ASP A 279 4.60 -0.70 -15.63
C ASP A 279 4.73 -2.09 -15.00
N ALA A 280 3.72 -2.50 -14.23
CA ALA A 280 3.68 -3.83 -13.63
C ALA A 280 3.74 -4.96 -14.69
N LYS A 281 3.29 -4.71 -15.93
CA LYS A 281 3.35 -5.69 -17.03
C LYS A 281 4.77 -6.04 -17.48
N ASP A 282 5.73 -5.15 -17.23
CA ASP A 282 7.13 -5.38 -17.63
C ASP A 282 7.85 -6.40 -16.74
N TYR A 283 7.21 -6.82 -15.65
CA TYR A 283 7.76 -7.73 -14.65
C TYR A 283 6.95 -9.02 -14.60
N ASP A 284 7.60 -10.14 -14.96
CA ASP A 284 6.97 -11.45 -14.97
C ASP A 284 6.63 -11.94 -13.55
N MET A 285 5.52 -12.68 -13.43
CA MET A 285 5.12 -13.39 -12.22
C MET A 285 4.78 -14.83 -12.61
N PRO A 286 5.81 -15.68 -12.83
CA PRO A 286 5.60 -17.02 -13.38
C PRO A 286 4.66 -17.85 -12.50
N GLY A 287 3.64 -18.45 -13.12
CA GLY A 287 2.64 -19.25 -12.43
C GLY A 287 1.44 -18.46 -11.89
N ILE A 288 1.45 -17.13 -11.98
CA ILE A 288 0.28 -16.30 -11.72
C ILE A 288 -0.50 -16.07 -13.02
N SER A 289 -1.79 -16.42 -13.01
CA SER A 289 -2.74 -16.17 -14.08
C SER A 289 -2.91 -14.68 -14.36
N ALA A 290 -3.00 -14.31 -15.64
CA ALA A 290 -3.14 -12.92 -16.08
C ALA A 290 -4.32 -12.18 -15.41
N LYS A 291 -5.45 -12.87 -15.17
CA LYS A 291 -6.63 -12.30 -14.50
C LYS A 291 -6.39 -11.84 -13.06
N PHE A 292 -5.34 -12.35 -12.41
CA PHE A 292 -5.01 -12.01 -11.01
C PHE A 292 -3.95 -10.92 -10.89
N ARG A 293 -3.21 -10.63 -11.98
CA ARG A 293 -2.09 -9.67 -11.95
C ARG A 293 -2.51 -8.25 -11.59
N GLY A 294 -3.76 -7.85 -11.87
CA GLY A 294 -4.29 -6.56 -11.43
C GLY A 294 -4.27 -6.39 -9.90
N ALA A 295 -4.64 -7.42 -9.15
CA ALA A 295 -4.56 -7.40 -7.68
C ALA A 295 -3.11 -7.40 -7.17
N LEU A 296 -2.16 -7.92 -7.97
CA LEU A 296 -0.77 -8.04 -7.56
C LEU A 296 0.11 -6.85 -7.96
N SER A 297 -0.37 -5.99 -8.85
CA SER A 297 0.39 -4.87 -9.41
C SER A 297 1.03 -3.98 -8.33
N PRO A 298 0.36 -3.67 -7.19
CA PRO A 298 1.00 -2.88 -6.15
C PRO A 298 2.22 -3.55 -5.50
N PHE A 299 2.22 -4.88 -5.36
CA PHE A 299 3.37 -5.61 -4.79
C PHE A 299 4.53 -5.67 -5.78
N ILE A 300 4.24 -5.81 -7.07
CA ILE A 300 5.24 -5.77 -8.15
C ILE A 300 5.92 -4.40 -8.16
N ILE A 301 5.14 -3.32 -8.19
CA ILE A 301 5.67 -1.95 -8.20
C ILE A 301 6.44 -1.65 -6.91
N HIS A 302 5.95 -2.11 -5.76
CA HIS A 302 6.67 -1.97 -4.50
C HIS A 302 8.04 -2.67 -4.53
N ALA A 303 8.14 -3.87 -5.10
CA ALA A 303 9.42 -4.56 -5.29
C ALA A 303 10.39 -3.77 -6.17
N VAL A 304 9.90 -3.12 -7.23
CA VAL A 304 10.71 -2.22 -8.08
C VAL A 304 11.20 -1.01 -7.28
N ASN A 305 10.31 -0.35 -6.55
CA ASN A 305 10.64 0.81 -5.72
C ASN A 305 11.66 0.46 -4.63
N ASN A 306 11.57 -0.71 -4.00
CA ASN A 306 12.57 -1.17 -3.02
C ASN A 306 13.98 -1.24 -3.63
N ARG A 307 14.11 -1.56 -4.93
CA ARG A 307 15.40 -1.51 -5.63
C ARG A 307 15.87 -0.07 -5.83
N ILE A 308 14.97 0.85 -6.19
CA ILE A 308 15.29 2.28 -6.30
C ILE A 308 15.83 2.81 -4.97
N ASP A 309 15.10 2.56 -3.88
CA ASP A 309 15.38 3.13 -2.55
C ASP A 309 16.76 2.73 -2.02
N VAL A 310 17.15 1.46 -2.14
CA VAL A 310 18.47 1.01 -1.67
C VAL A 310 19.60 1.67 -2.46
N HIS A 311 19.41 1.94 -3.76
CA HIS A 311 20.40 2.64 -4.58
C HIS A 311 20.45 4.13 -4.25
N VAL A 312 19.30 4.80 -4.08
CA VAL A 312 19.24 6.21 -3.63
C VAL A 312 19.93 6.37 -2.27
N GLU A 313 19.62 5.51 -1.31
CA GLU A 313 20.25 5.45 0.01
C GLU A 313 21.78 5.35 -0.10
N LYS A 314 22.27 4.45 -0.95
CA LYS A 314 23.71 4.24 -1.16
C LYS A 314 24.40 5.42 -1.82
N ILE A 315 23.78 6.02 -2.84
CA ILE A 315 24.35 7.13 -3.59
C ILE A 315 24.41 8.38 -2.72
N ASN A 316 23.33 8.67 -1.98
CA ASN A 316 23.25 9.85 -1.11
C ASN A 316 23.98 9.68 0.22
N CYS A 317 24.46 8.46 0.54
CA CYS A 317 24.99 8.12 1.86
C CYS A 317 24.04 8.54 3.00
N HIS A 318 22.74 8.41 2.76
CA HIS A 318 21.68 8.82 3.67
C HIS A 318 20.84 7.59 4.05
N PRO A 319 21.22 6.88 5.12
CA PRO A 319 20.46 5.74 5.61
C PRO A 319 18.97 6.05 5.81
N MET A 320 18.09 5.16 5.37
CA MET A 320 16.64 5.38 5.37
C MET A 320 16.01 5.46 6.77
N GLU A 321 16.75 5.12 7.82
CA GLU A 321 16.33 5.30 9.22
C GLU A 321 16.53 6.72 9.75
N ILE A 322 17.30 7.58 9.07
CA ILE A 322 17.59 8.94 9.54
C ILE A 322 16.30 9.77 9.58
N ARG A 323 16.07 10.43 10.72
CA ARG A 323 15.01 11.42 10.91
C ARG A 323 15.60 12.64 11.62
N ARG A 324 15.23 13.85 11.17
CA ARG A 324 15.58 15.11 11.84
C ARG A 324 14.48 15.68 12.72
N TYR A 325 13.22 15.28 12.49
CA TYR A 325 12.05 15.78 13.23
C TYR A 325 11.14 14.64 13.70
N TYR A 326 10.74 13.75 12.79
CA TYR A 326 9.81 12.66 13.10
C TYR A 326 10.31 11.80 14.26
N ARG A 327 9.55 11.79 15.37
CA ARG A 327 9.88 11.12 16.64
C ARG A 327 11.22 11.55 17.28
N GLN A 328 11.76 12.70 16.89
CA GLN A 328 12.95 13.29 17.51
C GLN A 328 12.62 14.52 18.36
N LEU A 329 11.48 15.16 18.08
CA LEU A 329 10.99 16.37 18.75
C LEU A 329 9.51 16.19 19.10
N ASP A 330 9.04 16.92 20.11
CA ASP A 330 7.62 17.01 20.46
C ASP A 330 6.90 17.94 19.47
N TYR A 331 5.71 17.54 19.02
CA TYR A 331 4.86 18.32 18.10
C TYR A 331 3.38 18.10 18.36
#